data_AF-A0A5J5EA09-F1
#
_entry.id   AF-A0A5J5EA09-F1
#
_cell.length_a   1.000
_cell.length_b   1.000
_cell.length_c   1.000
_cell.angle_alpha   90.00
_cell.angle_beta   90.00
_cell.angle_gamma   90.00
#
_symmetry.space_group_name_H-M   'P 1'
#
loop_
_entity.id
_entity.type
_entity.pdbx_description
1 polymer ?
#
loop_
_entity_poly.entity_id
_entity_poly.type
_entity_poly.pdbx_seq_one_letter_code
_entity_poly.pdbx_strand_id
1 'polypeptide(L)'
;MALAACRIACNCADAIRGKLSVARLQRALTAPCLERLQTMQYLLDIHMATHPEIKAKFCYLPTVPNLINGMIISDTIMELAVLMTIGQENLRVNLKFKYIGSRWMCVFADLG
;
A
#
# COMPACT_ATOMS: atom_id res chain seq x y z
N MET A 1 -8.75 11.28 -7.60
CA MET A 1 -8.11 10.62 -6.44
C MET A 1 -8.21 9.09 -6.45
N ALA A 2 -9.33 8.48 -6.86
CA ALA A 2 -9.49 7.03 -6.88
C ALA A 2 -8.35 6.25 -7.59
N LEU A 3 -8.02 6.61 -8.83
CA LEU A 3 -6.90 5.98 -9.57
C LEU A 3 -5.55 6.15 -8.88
N ALA A 4 -5.29 7.31 -8.28
CA ALA A 4 -4.05 7.57 -7.56
C ALA A 4 -3.95 6.68 -6.31
N ALA A 5 -5.06 6.51 -5.59
CA ALA A 5 -5.14 5.62 -4.45
C ALA A 5 -4.91 4.16 -4.82
N CYS A 6 -5.53 3.66 -5.90
CA CYS A 6 -5.27 2.30 -6.39
C CYS A 6 -3.79 2.10 -6.74
N ARG A 7 -3.17 3.08 -7.43
CA ARG A 7 -1.74 3.04 -7.77
C ARG A 7 -0.86 3.02 -6.52
N ILE A 8 -1.17 3.88 -5.54
CA ILE A 8 -0.43 3.93 -4.27
C ILE A 8 -0.59 2.61 -3.52
N ALA A 9 -1.80 2.06 -3.43
CA ALA A 9 -2.04 0.76 -2.80
C ALA A 9 -1.21 -0.34 -3.46
N CYS A 10 -1.22 -0.42 -4.81
CA CYS A 10 -0.45 -1.44 -5.53
C CYS A 10 1.05 -1.26 -5.30
N ASN A 11 1.53 -0.03 -5.34
CA ASN A 11 2.93 0.28 -5.10
C ASN A 11 3.35 0.00 -3.65
N CYS A 12 2.48 0.24 -2.67
CA CYS A 12 2.72 -0.13 -1.27
C CYS A 12 2.83 -1.65 -1.14
N ALA A 13 1.92 -2.40 -1.76
CA ALA A 13 1.95 -3.86 -1.80
C ALA A 13 3.21 -4.38 -2.53
N ASP A 14 3.65 -3.75 -3.61
CA ASP A 14 4.93 -4.07 -4.27
C ASP A 14 6.13 -3.76 -3.40
N ALA A 15 6.08 -2.66 -2.64
CA ALA A 15 7.18 -2.25 -1.79
C ALA A 15 7.40 -3.20 -0.63
N ILE A 16 6.34 -3.59 0.10
CA ILE A 16 6.45 -4.55 1.20
C ILE A 16 6.90 -5.94 0.74
N ARG A 17 6.70 -6.27 -0.54
CA ARG A 17 7.16 -7.51 -1.18
C ARG A 17 8.58 -7.45 -1.75
N GLY A 18 9.25 -6.30 -1.63
CA GLY A 18 10.61 -6.10 -2.16
C GLY A 18 10.68 -5.90 -3.68
N LYS A 19 9.53 -5.80 -4.40
CA LYS A 19 9.50 -5.50 -5.84
C LYS A 19 9.80 -4.04 -6.15
N LEU A 20 9.50 -3.15 -5.21
CA LEU A 20 9.65 -1.72 -5.35
C LEU A 20 10.43 -1.15 -4.15
N SER A 21 11.41 -0.29 -4.40
CA SER A 21 12.04 0.44 -3.29
C SER A 21 11.06 1.40 -2.64
N VAL A 22 10.94 1.34 -1.30
CA VAL A 22 10.09 2.26 -0.51
C VAL A 22 10.47 3.72 -0.76
N ALA A 23 11.73 4.03 -1.09
CA ALA A 23 12.16 5.39 -1.41
C ALA A 23 11.43 6.00 -2.62
N ARG A 24 10.94 5.18 -3.56
CA ARG A 24 10.16 5.65 -4.71
C ARG A 24 8.79 6.21 -4.31
N LEU A 25 8.34 5.94 -3.09
CA LEU A 25 7.05 6.38 -2.55
C LEU A 25 7.12 7.72 -1.82
N GLN A 26 8.30 8.33 -1.67
CA GLN A 26 8.51 9.61 -0.97
C GLN A 26 7.66 10.76 -1.48
N ARG A 27 7.28 10.76 -2.76
CA ARG A 27 6.40 11.79 -3.34
C ARG A 27 4.92 11.59 -3.04
N ALA A 28 4.53 10.39 -2.60
CA ALA A 28 3.14 10.00 -2.40
C ALA A 28 2.80 9.74 -0.92
N LEU A 29 3.77 9.35 -0.10
CA LEU A 29 3.61 9.02 1.31
C LEU A 29 4.39 10.00 2.19
N THR A 30 3.89 10.26 3.39
CA THR A 30 4.65 11.00 4.41
C THR A 30 5.77 10.15 5.02
N ALA A 31 6.79 10.79 5.59
CA ALA A 31 7.93 10.09 6.20
C ALA A 31 7.51 9.03 7.25
N PRO A 32 6.58 9.33 8.20
CA PRO A 32 6.14 8.31 9.15
C PRO A 32 5.42 7.12 8.48
N CYS A 33 4.72 7.35 7.37
CA CYS A 33 4.07 6.27 6.62
C CYS A 33 5.09 5.40 5.88
N LEU A 34 6.18 5.98 5.38
CA LEU A 34 7.28 5.26 4.74
C LEU A 34 8.03 4.37 5.74
N GLU A 35 8.32 4.89 6.93
CA GLU A 35 8.98 4.13 8.00
C GLU A 35 8.17 2.90 8.38
N ARG A 36 6.85 3.04 8.56
CA ARG A 36 5.96 1.91 8.83
C ARG A 36 5.97 0.87 7.71
N LEU A 37 5.99 1.33 6.46
CA LEU A 37 6.06 0.45 5.30
C LEU A 37 7.40 -0.31 5.23
N GLN A 38 8.51 0.35 5.60
CA GLN A 38 9.83 -0.30 5.73
C GLN A 38 9.83 -1.34 6.85
N THR A 39 9.25 -1.03 8.00
CA THR A 39 9.10 -2.00 9.09
C THR A 39 8.27 -3.20 8.64
N MET A 40 7.16 -2.98 7.92
CA MET A 40 6.35 -4.06 7.39
C MET A 40 7.11 -4.92 6.37
N GLN A 41 7.89 -4.29 5.47
CA GLN A 41 8.77 -4.99 4.54
C GLN A 41 9.76 -5.90 5.27
N TYR A 42 10.42 -5.38 6.31
CA TYR A 42 11.38 -6.14 7.11
C TYR A 42 10.73 -7.35 7.81
N LEU A 43 9.57 -7.16 8.43
CA LEU A 43 8.84 -8.23 9.10
C LEU A 43 8.38 -9.32 8.12
N LEU A 44 7.89 -8.91 6.95
CA LEU A 44 7.47 -9.84 5.90
C LEU A 44 8.65 -10.60 5.31
N ASP A 45 9.80 -9.97 5.12
CA ASP A 45 10.99 -10.65 4.59
C ASP A 45 11.45 -11.78 5.53
N ILE A 46 11.47 -11.51 6.85
CA ILE A 46 11.77 -12.54 7.87
C ILE A 46 10.73 -13.67 7.85
N HIS A 47 9.45 -13.34 7.75
CA HIS A 47 8.38 -14.33 7.71
C HIS A 47 8.44 -15.20 6.45
N MET A 48 8.73 -14.58 5.29
CA MET A 48 8.87 -15.27 4.01
C MET A 48 10.16 -16.09 3.91
N ALA A 49 11.21 -15.75 4.67
CA ALA A 49 12.41 -16.58 4.78
C ALA A 49 12.12 -17.93 5.45
N THR A 50 11.17 -17.97 6.39
CA THR A 50 10.75 -19.20 7.08
C THR A 50 9.64 -19.96 6.35
N HIS A 51 8.88 -19.30 5.47
CA HIS A 51 7.72 -19.87 4.75
C HIS A 51 7.83 -19.62 3.23
N PRO A 52 8.65 -20.41 2.51
CA PRO A 52 8.92 -20.21 1.08
C PRO A 52 7.67 -20.37 0.18
N GLU A 53 6.69 -21.16 0.59
CA GLU A 53 5.39 -21.31 -0.08
C GLU A 53 4.57 -20.01 -0.09
N ILE A 54 4.65 -19.22 0.98
CA ILE A 54 4.01 -17.91 1.07
C ILE A 54 4.72 -16.94 0.12
N LYS A 55 6.05 -16.97 0.10
CA LYS A 55 6.86 -16.17 -0.84
C LYS A 55 6.50 -16.46 -2.30
N ALA A 56 6.32 -17.74 -2.64
CA ALA A 56 5.95 -18.16 -4.00
C ALA A 56 4.56 -17.64 -4.43
N LYS A 57 3.57 -17.64 -3.52
CA LYS A 57 2.23 -17.13 -3.83
C LYS A 57 2.20 -15.60 -3.89
N PHE A 58 2.90 -14.94 -2.97
CA PHE A 58 2.74 -13.51 -2.73
C PHE A 58 3.67 -12.63 -3.58
N CYS A 59 4.88 -13.10 -3.90
CA CYS A 59 5.92 -12.27 -4.54
C CYS A 59 6.05 -12.43 -6.06
N TYR A 60 5.36 -13.36 -6.72
CA TYR A 60 5.48 -13.49 -8.18
C TYR A 60 4.31 -12.83 -8.93
N LEU A 61 3.12 -12.87 -8.35
CA LEU A 61 1.90 -12.41 -9.03
C LEU A 61 1.74 -10.88 -8.96
N PRO A 62 1.13 -10.26 -10.00
CA PRO A 62 0.85 -8.84 -10.01
C PRO A 62 -0.24 -8.48 -8.99
N THR A 63 -0.16 -7.27 -8.44
CA THR A 63 -1.24 -6.66 -7.65
C THR A 63 -2.26 -6.03 -8.59
N VAL A 64 -3.50 -6.49 -8.53
CA VAL A 64 -4.58 -5.98 -9.37
C VAL A 64 -5.64 -5.35 -8.49
N PRO A 65 -5.94 -4.05 -8.62
CA PRO A 65 -7.01 -3.41 -7.88
C PRO A 65 -8.37 -3.81 -8.48
N ASN A 66 -9.28 -4.31 -7.64
CA ASN A 66 -10.60 -4.78 -8.06
C ASN A 66 -11.70 -3.77 -7.73
N LEU A 67 -11.64 -3.19 -6.53
CA LEU A 67 -12.65 -2.25 -6.05
C LEU A 67 -11.99 -1.17 -5.22
N ILE A 68 -12.54 0.04 -5.32
CA ILE A 68 -12.18 1.15 -4.46
C ILE A 68 -13.44 1.72 -3.85
N ASN A 69 -13.41 1.92 -2.54
CA ASN A 69 -14.42 2.65 -1.81
C ASN A 69 -13.73 3.78 -1.04
N GLY A 70 -14.43 4.86 -0.75
CA GLY A 70 -13.85 5.92 0.07
C GLY A 70 -14.83 7.01 0.43
N MET A 71 -14.44 7.79 1.43
CA MET A 71 -15.21 8.88 2.00
C MET A 71 -14.32 10.11 2.14
N ILE A 72 -14.88 11.27 1.80
CA ILE A 72 -14.29 12.57 2.12
C ILE A 72 -14.71 12.90 3.55
N ILE A 73 -13.75 12.97 4.46
CA ILE A 73 -14.00 13.24 5.89
C ILE A 73 -14.01 14.74 6.16
N SER A 74 -13.14 15.48 5.46
CA SER A 74 -13.10 16.95 5.48
C SER A 74 -12.57 17.47 4.14
N ASP A 75 -12.53 18.79 3.99
CA ASP A 75 -11.88 19.49 2.87
C ASP A 75 -10.41 19.08 2.64
N THR A 76 -9.75 18.55 3.66
CA THR A 76 -8.33 18.24 3.73
C THR A 76 -8.04 16.77 4.00
N ILE A 77 -9.05 15.93 4.25
CA ILE A 77 -8.88 14.53 4.63
C ILE A 77 -9.83 13.64 3.83
N MET A 78 -9.27 12.59 3.24
CA MET A 78 -10.06 11.52 2.64
C MET A 78 -9.54 10.14 3.08
N GLU A 79 -10.46 9.20 3.24
CA GLU A 79 -10.17 7.81 3.58
C GLU A 79 -10.67 6.91 2.46
N LEU A 80 -9.84 5.94 2.06
CA LEU A 80 -10.06 5.09 0.90
C LEU A 80 -9.68 3.66 1.25
N ALA A 81 -10.53 2.71 0.91
CA ALA A 81 -10.25 1.28 0.99
C ALA A 81 -10.16 0.71 -0.43
N VAL A 82 -9.04 0.07 -0.74
CA VAL A 82 -8.78 -0.58 -2.03
C VAL A 82 -8.78 -2.08 -1.80
N LEU A 83 -9.72 -2.79 -2.41
CA LEU A 83 -9.66 -4.24 -2.54
C LEU A 83 -8.80 -4.57 -3.76
N MET A 84 -7.80 -5.41 -3.56
CA MET A 84 -6.94 -5.89 -4.62
C MET A 84 -6.70 -7.38 -4.51
N THR A 85 -6.24 -7.97 -5.61
CA THR A 85 -5.94 -9.38 -5.74
C THR A 85 -4.47 -9.59 -6.04
N ILE A 86 -3.89 -10.62 -5.43
CA ILE A 86 -2.56 -11.14 -5.73
C ILE A 86 -2.73 -12.63 -6.01
N GLY A 87 -2.85 -12.97 -7.29
CA GLY A 87 -3.25 -14.33 -7.67
C GLY A 87 -4.67 -14.63 -7.23
N GLN A 88 -4.82 -15.59 -6.31
CA GLN A 88 -6.12 -15.95 -5.71
C GLN A 88 -6.37 -15.30 -4.35
N GLU A 89 -5.37 -14.62 -3.79
CA GLU A 89 -5.48 -13.96 -2.49
C GLU A 89 -6.08 -12.57 -2.65
N ASN A 90 -7.00 -12.22 -1.75
CA ASN A 90 -7.55 -10.88 -1.65
C ASN A 90 -6.78 -10.12 -0.57
N LEU A 91 -6.33 -8.92 -0.91
CA LEU A 91 -5.68 -7.97 -0.01
C LEU A 91 -6.52 -6.70 0.07
N ARG A 92 -6.73 -6.19 1.27
CA ARG A 92 -7.45 -4.95 1.53
C ARG A 92 -6.47 -3.91 2.00
N VAL A 93 -6.45 -2.79 1.30
CA VAL A 93 -5.54 -1.68 1.60
C VAL A 93 -6.36 -0.49 2.05
N ASN A 94 -6.22 -0.11 3.33
CA ASN A 94 -6.80 1.10 3.88
C ASN A 94 -5.80 2.24 3.76
N LEU A 95 -6.23 3.33 3.14
CA LEU A 95 -5.43 4.52 2.89
C LEU A 95 -6.10 5.74 3.50
N LYS A 96 -5.31 6.56 4.19
CA LYS A 96 -5.71 7.91 4.60
C LYS A 96 -4.87 8.92 3.87
N PHE A 97 -5.52 9.87 3.22
CA PHE A 97 -4.86 10.98 2.56
C PHE A 97 -5.15 12.28 3.29
N LYS A 98 -4.12 13.12 3.36
CA LYS A 98 -4.20 14.49 3.83
C LYS A 98 -3.74 15.44 2.73
N TYR A 99 -4.45 16.53 2.52
CA TYR A 99 -4.01 17.61 1.66
C TYR A 99 -2.95 18.44 2.40
N ILE A 100 -1.71 18.40 1.91
CA ILE A 100 -0.55 19.06 2.52
C ILE A 100 0.10 19.96 1.46
N GLY A 101 0.09 21.27 1.72
CA GLY A 101 0.52 22.28 0.74
C GLY A 101 -0.40 22.28 -0.48
N SER A 102 0.07 21.71 -1.59
CA SER A 102 -0.68 21.62 -2.86
C SER A 102 -0.89 20.18 -3.34
N ARG A 103 -0.74 19.18 -2.45
CA ARG A 103 -0.75 17.76 -2.81
C ARG A 103 -1.51 16.91 -1.81
N TRP A 104 -2.19 15.89 -2.32
CA TRP A 104 -2.73 14.80 -1.51
C TRP A 104 -1.61 13.81 -1.19
N MET A 105 -1.28 13.70 0.08
CA MET A 105 -0.24 12.81 0.60
C MET A 105 -0.89 11.69 1.41
N CYS A 106 -0.47 10.45 1.19
CA CYS A 106 -0.86 9.31 1.99
C CYS A 106 -0.16 9.38 3.35
N VAL A 107 -0.95 9.57 4.41
CA VAL A 107 -0.46 9.66 5.79
C VAL A 107 -0.55 8.33 6.54
N PHE A 108 -1.35 7.40 6.01
CA PHE A 108 -1.55 6.08 6.57
C PHE A 108 -1.84 5.11 5.43
N ALA A 109 -1.12 3.99 5.41
CA ALA A 109 -1.36 2.85 4.53
C ALA A 109 -1.28 1.58 5.37
N ASP A 110 -2.39 0.86 5.44
CA ASP A 110 -2.51 -0.41 6.13
C ASP A 110 -2.91 -1.48 5.13
N LEU A 111 -2.16 -2.58 5.12
CA LEU A 111 -2.28 -3.66 4.14
C LEU A 111 -2.62 -4.92 4.93
N GLY A 112 -3.85 -5.42 4.77
CA GLY A 112 -4.37 -6.59 5.47
C GLY A 112 -5.08 -7.58 4.57
#